data_AF-A0A2V8TGE1-F1
#
_entry.id   AF-A0A2V8TGE1-F1
#
_cell.length_a   1.000
_cell.length_b   1.000
_cell.length_c   1.000
_cell.angle_alpha   90.00
_cell.angle_beta   90.00
_cell.angle_gamma   90.00
#
_symmetry.space_group_name_H-M   'P 1'
#
loop_
_entity.id
_entity.type
_entity.pdbx_description
1 polymer ?
#
loop_
_entity_poly.entity_id
_entity_poly.type
_entity_poly.pdbx_seq_one_letter_code
_entity_poly.pdbx_strand_id
1 'polypeptide(L)' 'MAFNPKYLIDPLNALPDDEVFIELIDELSPGVFKINGPFLYVVMPMRLS' A
#
# COMPACT_ATOMS: atom_id res chain seq x y z
N MET A 1 -0.85 -10.67 7.95
CA MET A 1 -1.43 -9.80 6.90
C MET A 1 -0.78 -10.12 5.55
N ALA A 2 -1.57 -10.41 4.51
CA ALA A 2 -1.06 -10.79 3.19
C ALA A 2 -1.56 -9.83 2.12
N PHE A 3 -0.70 -9.42 1.20
CA PHE A 3 -1.02 -8.55 0.09
C PHE A 3 -0.45 -9.12 -1.20
N ASN A 4 -1.05 -8.76 -2.33
CA ASN A 4 -0.45 -9.05 -3.63
C ASN A 4 0.80 -8.17 -3.78
N PRO A 5 2.02 -8.75 -3.92
CA PRO A 5 3.25 -7.98 -4.01
C PRO A 5 3.27 -7.05 -5.22
N LYS A 6 2.58 -7.39 -6.31
CA LYS A 6 2.50 -6.52 -7.49
C LYS A 6 1.84 -5.18 -7.16
N TYR A 7 0.76 -5.19 -6.36
CA TYR A 7 0.06 -3.97 -5.97
C TYR A 7 0.84 -3.11 -4.97
N LEU A 8 1.86 -3.67 -4.32
CA LEU A 8 2.80 -2.88 -3.50
C LEU A 8 3.91 -2.26 -4.35
N ILE A 9 4.35 -2.95 -5.41
CA ILE A 9 5.43 -2.50 -6.30
C ILE A 9 4.93 -1.42 -7.28
N ASP A 10 3.72 -1.55 -7.80
CA ASP A 10 3.14 -0.60 -8.76
C ASP A 10 3.21 0.87 -8.30
N PRO A 11 2.77 1.24 -7.06
CA PRO A 11 2.91 2.62 -6.58
C PRO A 11 4.37 3.03 -6.33
N LEU A 12 5.24 2.13 -5.87
CA LEU A 12 6.65 2.43 -5.64
C LEU A 12 7.39 2.80 -6.93
N ASN A 13 7.07 2.14 -8.05
CA ASN A 13 7.65 2.48 -9.36
C ASN A 13 7.08 3.77 -9.96
N ALA A 14 5.88 4.17 -9.55
CA ALA A 14 5.20 5.35 -10.09
C ALA A 14 5.54 6.64 -9.34
N LEU A 15 5.99 6.53 -8.08
CA LEU A 15 6.32 7.65 -7.23
C LEU A 15 7.80 8.05 -7.41
N PRO A 16 8.10 9.35 -7.62
CA PRO A 16 9.46 9.86 -7.64
C PRO A 16 10.02 10.14 -6.24
N ASP A 17 9.19 10.05 -5.20
CA ASP A 17 9.55 10.33 -3.81
C ASP A 17 10.43 9.21 -3.22
N ASP A 18 11.47 9.61 -2.48
CA ASP A 18 12.39 8.67 -1.82
C ASP A 18 11.76 7.98 -0.59
N GLU A 19 10.71 8.58 -0.02
CA GLU A 19 10.03 8.10 1.18
C GLU A 19 8.53 7.89 0.93
N VAL A 20 8.02 6.76 1.41
CA VAL A 20 6.59 6.43 1.41
C VAL A 20 6.14 5.98 2.80
N PHE A 21 4.87 6.21 3.09
CA PHE A 21 4.22 5.80 4.33
C PHE A 21 3.18 4.74 4.03
N ILE A 22 3.21 3.68 4.83
CA ILE A 22 2.24 2.57 4.76
C ILE A 22 1.47 2.54 6.07
N GLU A 23 0.17 2.75 6.01
CA GLU A 23 -0.73 2.64 7.16
C GLU A 23 -1.51 1.33 7.06
N LEU A 24 -1.36 0.50 8.09
CA LEU A 24 -2.01 -0.80 8.22
C LEU A 24 -2.80 -0.83 9.53
N ILE A 25 -4.04 -1.33 9.50
CA ILE A 25 -4.92 -1.37 10.66
C ILE A 25 -4.97 -2.80 11.23
N ASP A 26 -5.59 -3.71 10.50
CA ASP A 26 -5.72 -5.12 10.83
C ASP A 26 -5.63 -5.97 9.56
N GLU A 27 -5.69 -7.30 9.71
CA GLU A 27 -5.42 -8.21 8.60
C GLU A 27 -6.49 -8.25 7.50
N LEU A 28 -7.67 -7.69 7.76
CA LEU A 28 -8.81 -7.68 6.84
C LEU A 28 -9.12 -6.28 6.32
N SER A 29 -8.55 -5.26 6.94
CA SER A 29 -8.71 -3.86 6.55
C SER A 29 -7.82 -3.49 5.36
N PRO A 30 -8.25 -2.53 4.52
CA PRO A 30 -7.40 -1.99 3.46
C PRO A 30 -6.13 -1.35 4.03
N GLY A 31 -5.00 -1.60 3.36
CA GLY A 31 -3.77 -0.86 3.59
C GLY A 31 -3.74 0.43 2.77
N VAL A 32 -3.11 1.47 3.30
CA VAL A 32 -3.00 2.77 2.64
C VAL A 32 -1.52 3.10 2.41
N PHE A 33 -1.17 3.37 1.16
CA PHE A 33 0.12 3.91 0.73
C PHE A 33 -0.02 5.40 0.45
N LYS A 34 0.87 6.21 1.00
CA LYS A 34 0.89 7.67 0.78
C LYS A 34 2.31 8.24 0.83
N ILE A 35 2.43 9.47 0.37
CA ILE A 35 3.64 10.31 0.49
C ILE A 35 3.27 11.58 1.26
N ASN A 36 4.26 12.43 1.52
CA ASN A 36 4.03 13.79 2.03
C ASN A 36 3.51 14.72 0.90
N GLY A 37 2.37 14.39 0.33
CA GLY A 37 1.80 15.06 -0.84
C GLY A 37 0.41 14.53 -1.23
N PRO A 38 -0.17 15.00 -2.35
CA PRO A 38 -1.53 14.67 -2.77
C PRO A 38 -1.62 13.31 -3.47
N PHE A 39 -1.01 12.27 -2.91
CA PHE A 39 -1.08 10.91 -3.42
C PHE A 39 -1.49 9.93 -2.33
N LEU A 40 -2.46 9.09 -2.67
CA LEU A 40 -3.04 8.06 -1.83
C LEU A 40 -3.34 6.84 -2.70
N TYR A 41 -2.83 5.68 -2.30
CA TYR A 41 -3.06 4.42 -2.98
C TYR A 41 -3.60 3.40 -1.97
N VAL A 42 -4.71 2.75 -2.31
CA VAL A 42 -5.38 1.78 -1.42
C VAL A 42 -5.11 0.38 -1.93
N VAL A 43 -4.62 -0.49 -1.04
CA VAL A 43 -4.35 -1.90 -1.33
C VAL A 43 -5.24 -2.80 -0.46
N MET A 44 -5.97 -3.70 -1.10
CA MET A 44 -6.83 -4.66 -0.40
C MET A 44 -6.03 -5.88 0.07
N PRO A 45 -6.25 -6.38 1.30
CA PRO A 45 -5.59 -7.59 1.77
C PRO A 45 -6.12 -8.84 1.08
N MET A 46 -5.30 -9.87 1.07
CA MET A 46 -5.65 -11.20 0.61
C MET A 46 -6.05 -12.07 1.79
N ARG A 47 -7.12 -12.85 1.61
CA ARG A 47 -7.50 -13.89 2.57
C ARG A 47 -6.58 -15.10 2.37
N LEU A 48 -5.75 -15.38 3.37
CA LEU A 48 -5.09 -16.68 3.50
C LEU A 48 -6.12 -17.64 4.10
N SER A 49 -6.41 -18.75 3.41
CA SER A 49 -7.33 -19.80 3.89
C SER A 49 -6.57 -20.90 4.60
#